data_AF-A0A6L3IQ97-F1
#
_entry.id   AF-A0A6L3IQ97-F1
#
_cell.length_a   1.000
_cell.length_b   1.000
_cell.length_c   1.000
_cell.angle_alpha   90.00
_cell.angle_beta   90.00
_cell.angle_gamma   90.00
#
_symmetry.space_group_name_H-M   'P 1'
#
loop_
_entity.id
_entity.type
_entity.pdbx_description
1 polymer ?
#
loop_
_entity_poly.entity_id
_entity_poly.type
_entity_poly.pdbx_seq_one_letter_code
_entity_poly.pdbx_strand_id
1 'polypeptide(L)' 'METNYKRQYRQMDDTTKQKISQALRGRTKSATHAQSISDGLKNYWKQVPNKPNNNETKNEENE' A
#
# COMPACT_ATOMS: atom_id res chain seq x y z
N MET A 1 -5.80 -14.62 22.46
CA MET A 1 -5.92 -13.24 21.90
C MET A 1 -6.04 -13.38 20.39
N GLU A 2 -7.09 -12.84 19.79
CA GLU A 2 -7.32 -12.93 18.35
C GLU A 2 -6.42 -11.91 17.64
N THR A 3 -5.38 -12.38 16.97
CA THR A 3 -4.45 -11.52 16.23
C THR A 3 -5.09 -11.16 14.88
N ASN A 4 -5.43 -9.89 14.69
CA ASN A 4 -5.95 -9.42 13.41
C ASN A 4 -4.80 -9.29 12.40
N TYR A 5 -4.62 -10.30 11.55
CA TYR A 5 -3.58 -10.33 10.52
C TYR A 5 -3.84 -9.38 9.34
N LYS A 6 -5.00 -8.70 9.29
CA LYS A 6 -5.35 -7.80 8.20
C LYS A 6 -4.78 -6.41 8.46
N ARG A 7 -4.40 -5.72 7.38
CA ARG A 7 -3.92 -4.34 7.42
C ARG A 7 -5.02 -3.42 7.93
N GLN A 8 -4.69 -2.59 8.91
CA GLN A 8 -5.58 -1.55 9.43
C GLN A 8 -5.54 -0.30 8.55
N TYR A 9 -4.38 0.05 7.98
CA TYR A 9 -4.19 1.22 7.12
C TYR A 9 -3.36 0.91 5.87
N ARG A 10 -3.53 1.73 4.83
CA ARG A 10 -2.78 1.62 3.56
C ARG A 10 -1.31 2.00 3.67
N GLN A 11 -1.01 3.01 4.47
CA GLN A 11 0.33 3.55 4.63
C GLN A 11 1.24 2.50 5.28
N MET A 12 2.47 2.42 4.76
CA MET A 12 3.54 1.56 5.26
C MET A 12 4.78 2.41 5.53
N ASP A 13 5.58 1.98 6.49
CA ASP A 13 6.89 2.58 6.75
C ASP A 13 7.83 2.39 5.57
N ASP A 14 8.63 3.41 5.28
CA ASP A 14 9.51 3.42 4.10
C ASP A 14 10.58 2.34 4.15
N THR A 15 11.09 2.03 5.35
CA THR A 15 12.03 0.92 5.57
C THR A 15 11.42 -0.43 5.16
N THR A 16 10.13 -0.63 5.41
CA THR A 16 9.41 -1.85 5.02
C THR A 16 9.18 -1.88 3.52
N LYS A 17 8.82 -0.74 2.90
CA LYS A 17 8.69 -0.65 1.43
C LYS A 17 10.01 -0.98 0.74
N GLN A 18 11.13 -0.49 1.27
CA GLN A 18 12.46 -0.79 0.74
C GLN A 18 12.79 -2.29 0.82
N LYS A 19 12.54 -2.92 1.97
CA LYS A 19 12.76 -4.37 2.13
C LYS A 19 11.94 -5.20 1.14
N ILE A 20 10.67 -4.83 0.92
CA ILE A 20 9.80 -5.48 -0.07
C ILE A 20 10.37 -5.29 -1.48
N SER A 21 10.72 -4.06 -1.85
CA SER A 21 11.32 -3.76 -3.16
C SER A 21 12.58 -4.58 -3.41
N GLN A 22 13.47 -4.65 -2.41
CA GLN A 22 14.71 -5.44 -2.49
C GLN A 22 14.42 -6.93 -2.67
N ALA A 23 13.45 -7.49 -1.93
CA ALA A 23 13.08 -8.90 -2.03
C ALA A 23 12.41 -9.29 -3.37
N LEU A 24 11.74 -8.32 -4.02
CA LEU A 24 11.08 -8.52 -5.31
C LEU A 24 11.99 -8.27 -6.51
N ARG A 25 13.17 -7.67 -6.31
CA ARG A 25 14.12 -7.37 -7.38
C ARG A 25 14.46 -8.63 -8.19
N GLY A 26 14.43 -8.50 -9.51
CA GLY A 26 14.76 -9.60 -10.45
C GLY A 26 13.67 -10.65 -10.64
N ARG A 27 12.54 -10.57 -9.91
CA ARG A 27 11.40 -11.47 -10.12
C ARG A 27 10.50 -10.94 -11.22
N THR A 28 10.64 -11.45 -12.43
CA THR A 28 9.73 -11.14 -13.54
C THR A 28 8.41 -11.90 -13.40
N LYS A 29 7.35 -11.34 -13.98
CA LYS A 29 6.01 -11.93 -14.07
C LYS A 29 5.53 -11.72 -15.51
N SER A 30 4.72 -12.64 -16.02
CA SER A 30 4.06 -12.42 -17.32
C SER A 30 3.06 -11.26 -17.21
N ALA A 31 2.74 -10.62 -18.33
CA ALA A 31 1.80 -9.51 -18.36
C ALA A 31 0.42 -9.89 -17.78
N THR A 32 -0.11 -11.06 -18.18
CA THR A 32 -1.39 -11.58 -17.65
C THR A 32 -1.34 -11.77 -16.13
N HIS A 33 -0.23 -12.30 -15.61
CA HIS A 33 -0.07 -12.49 -14.16
C HIS A 33 0.01 -11.14 -13.43
N ALA A 34 0.73 -10.16 -13.97
CA ALA A 34 0.78 -8.81 -13.40
C ALA A 34 -0.61 -8.15 -13.36
N GLN A 35 -1.42 -8.35 -14.42
CA GLN A 35 -2.78 -7.82 -14.48
C GLN A 35 -3.69 -8.44 -13.41
N SER A 36 -3.69 -9.77 -13.28
CA SER A 36 -4.49 -10.45 -12.25
C SER A 36 -4.10 -10.03 -10.83
N ILE A 37 -2.80 -9.85 -10.56
CA ILE A 37 -2.33 -9.30 -9.28
C ILE A 37 -2.85 -7.88 -9.07
N SER A 38 -2.74 -7.01 -10.08
CA SER A 38 -3.20 -5.62 -10.01
C SER A 38 -4.68 -5.53 -9.66
N ASP A 39 -5.52 -6.31 -10.33
CA ASP A 39 -6.97 -6.28 -10.10
C ASP A 39 -7.35 -6.84 -8.72
N GLY A 40 -6.67 -7.89 -8.26
CA GLY A 40 -6.79 -8.39 -6.89
C GLY A 40 -6.39 -7.34 -5.84
N LEU A 41 -5.27 -6.63 -6.06
CA LEU A 41 -4.80 -5.58 -5.16
C LEU A 41 -5.78 -4.40 -5.11
N LYS A 42 -6.31 -3.94 -6.25
CA LYS A 42 -7.32 -2.86 -6.28
C LYS A 42 -8.53 -3.22 -5.42
N ASN A 43 -9.03 -4.45 -5.54
CA ASN A 43 -10.20 -4.90 -4.78
C ASN A 43 -9.91 -5.05 -3.28
N TYR A 44 -8.72 -5.55 -2.93
CA TYR A 44 -8.27 -5.61 -1.53
C TYR A 44 -8.17 -4.21 -0.91
N TRP A 45 -7.50 -3.28 -1.60
CA TRP A 45 -7.26 -1.94 -1.06
C TRP A 45 -8.54 -1.12 -0.87
N LYS A 46 -9.61 -1.37 -1.65
CA LYS A 46 -10.95 -0.75 -1.43
C LYS A 46 -11.45 -0.90 0.02
N GLN A 47 -11.09 -2.00 0.69
CA GLN A 47 -11.55 -2.33 2.04
C GLN A 47 -10.63 -1.80 3.15
N VAL A 48 -9.43 -1.31 2.80
CA VAL A 48 -8.44 -0.83 3.77
C VAL A 48 -8.40 0.70 3.71
N PRO A 49 -8.70 1.42 4.80
CA PRO A 49 -8.73 2.88 4.80
C PRO A 49 -7.32 3.49 4.83
N ASN A 50 -7.22 4.76 4.43
CA ASN A 50 -6.02 5.55 4.70
C ASN A 50 -5.95 5.90 6.19
N LYS A 51 -4.74 5.98 6.73
CA LYS A 51 -4.49 6.54 8.05
C LYS A 51 -5.00 7.99 8.09
N PRO A 52 -5.75 8.39 9.14
CA PRO A 52 -6.18 9.78 9.29
C PRO A 52 -4.95 10.67 9.38
N ASN A 53 -4.94 11.76 8.61
CA ASN A 53 -3.90 12.77 8.67
C ASN A 53 -4.26 13.72 9.82
N ASN A 54 -3.50 13.69 10.93
CA ASN A 54 -3.69 14.63 12.05
C ASN A 54 -3.25 16.07 11.74
N ASN A 55 -3.13 16.45 10.46
CA ASN A 55 -2.66 17.77 10.04
C ASN A 55 -3.82 18.62 9.51
N GLU A 56 -4.89 18.77 10.30
CA GLU A 56 -5.75 19.95 10.20
C GLU A 56 -5.05 21.14 10.86
N THR A 57 -4.00 21.68 10.22
CA THR A 57 -3.70 23.13 10.25
C THR A 57 -2.53 23.51 9.32
N LYS A 58 -2.81 24.53 8.50
CA LYS A 58 -1.94 25.39 7.67
C LYS A 58 -1.75 25.00 6.20
N ASN A 59 -2.67 25.55 5.38
CA ASN A 59 -2.39 26.58 4.36
C ASN A 59 -1.25 26.33 3.37
N GLU A 60 -1.58 26.24 2.08
CA GLU A 60 -1.66 27.37 1.13
C GLU A 60 -1.52 26.88 -0.31
N GLU A 61 -2.36 27.45 -1.17
CA GLU A 61 -2.25 27.46 -2.62
C GLU A 61 -0.84 27.90 -3.05
N ASN A 62 -0.27 27.25 -4.06
CA ASN A 62 0.74 27.77 -4.99
C ASN A 62 0.85 26.71 -6.10
N GLU A 63 0.00 26.83 -7.12
CA GLU A 63 0.24 27.45 -8.45
C GLU A 63 0.62 26.39 -9.49
#